data_AF-A0A7V0MNG8-F1
#
_entry.id   AF-A0A7V0MNG8-F1
#
_cell.length_a   1.000
_cell.length_b   1.000
_cell.length_c   1.000
_cell.angle_alpha   90.00
_cell.angle_beta   90.00
_cell.angle_gamma   90.00
#
_symmetry.space_group_name_H-M   'P 1'
#
loop_
_entity.id
_entity.type
_entity.pdbx_description
1 polymer ?
#
loop_
_entity_poly.entity_id
_entity_poly.type
_entity_poly.pdbx_seq_one_letter_code
_entity_poly.pdbx_strand_id
1 'polypeptide(L)'
;MRMSTRNENRPGYKKTRVGWIPKEWECVPFGYIIRKSQYGLSISSSEDGNVLIIGMSNLQEGKIVLKDAQKVRVSDDEYEKFRIKKYDLIFNRTNSLDLVGKTALAIGDIECVFASYLVRFTLSRSCAYPFFVAYYFNQNDAVLRLKALATPGVSQCNINPTTLKKHFHIPLPPLPEQKKIAQILSAWDRAIEQVGKLIDAKQRLKKGLMQQFLTGRMRFPEFGKPVRGKGELPEGWREVQLKDVAAILFSGVDKKSRPVQKKVRLCNYMDVYNNNYIT
;
A
#
# COMPACT_ATOMS: atom_id res chain seq x y z
N MET A 1 -18.31 18.89 1.33
CA MET A 1 -18.28 17.43 1.56
C MET A 1 -19.70 16.91 1.56
N ARG A 2 -20.15 16.17 0.53
CA ARG A 2 -21.50 15.60 0.52
C ARG A 2 -21.47 14.30 1.33
N MET A 3 -22.05 14.32 2.54
CA MET A 3 -22.34 13.08 3.27
C MET A 3 -23.23 12.20 2.40
N SER A 4 -22.97 10.89 2.39
CA SER A 4 -23.78 9.95 1.64
C SER A 4 -25.25 10.04 2.08
N THR A 5 -26.14 10.44 1.16
CA THR A 5 -27.60 10.36 1.33
C THR A 5 -28.12 8.95 1.10
N ARG A 6 -27.22 7.99 0.82
CA ARG A 6 -27.55 6.57 0.72
C ARG A 6 -28.14 6.12 2.06
N ASN A 7 -29.35 5.59 2.03
CA ASN A 7 -30.19 5.21 3.18
C ASN A 7 -30.94 6.36 3.88
N GLU A 8 -31.00 7.54 3.27
CA GLU A 8 -31.90 8.60 3.74
C GLU A 8 -33.35 8.10 3.80
N ASN A 9 -34.00 8.31 4.95
CA ASN A 9 -35.36 7.86 5.24
C ASN A 9 -35.61 6.36 5.07
N ARG A 10 -34.56 5.53 5.00
CA ARG A 10 -34.70 4.09 4.90
C ARG A 10 -35.11 3.51 6.26
N PRO A 11 -36.17 2.68 6.34
CA PRO A 11 -36.53 1.97 7.57
C PRO A 11 -35.33 1.19 8.14
N GLY A 12 -35.14 1.26 9.46
CA GLY A 12 -34.01 0.62 10.15
C GLY A 12 -32.70 1.42 10.18
N TYR A 13 -32.66 2.64 9.64
CA TYR A 13 -31.49 3.53 9.67
C TYR A 13 -31.75 4.80 10.50
N LYS A 14 -30.67 5.43 10.98
CA LYS A 14 -30.66 6.73 11.68
C LYS A 14 -29.58 7.64 11.13
N LYS A 15 -29.86 8.95 11.08
CA LYS A 15 -28.90 9.98 10.66
C LYS A 15 -27.94 10.30 11.80
N THR A 16 -26.63 10.33 11.52
CA THR A 16 -25.57 10.59 12.51
C THR A 16 -24.47 11.48 11.94
N ARG A 17 -23.43 11.76 12.73
CA ARG A 17 -22.23 12.52 12.30
C ARG A 17 -21.43 11.81 11.19
N VAL A 18 -21.65 10.51 11.00
CA VAL A 18 -20.96 9.71 9.97
C VAL A 18 -21.88 9.40 8.77
N GLY A 19 -23.05 10.03 8.70
CA GLY A 19 -24.09 9.73 7.71
C GLY A 19 -25.19 8.81 8.27
N TRP A 20 -25.92 8.14 7.37
CA TRP A 20 -27.00 7.23 7.75
C TRP A 20 -26.46 5.83 8.05
N ILE A 21 -26.64 5.36 9.28
CA ILE A 21 -26.18 4.05 9.77
C ILE A 21 -27.35 3.22 10.32
N PRO A 22 -27.24 1.89 10.41
CA PRO A 22 -28.27 1.06 11.05
C PRO A 22 -28.61 1.56 12.46
N LYS A 23 -29.89 1.45 12.85
CA LYS A 23 -30.36 1.93 14.15
C LYS A 23 -29.63 1.26 15.33
N GLU A 24 -29.26 0.00 15.18
CA GLU A 24 -28.50 -0.79 16.17
C GLU A 24 -27.03 -0.36 16.30
N TRP A 25 -26.48 0.36 15.33
CA TRP A 25 -25.09 0.80 15.38
C TRP A 25 -24.96 2.06 16.23
N GLU A 26 -23.92 2.16 17.03
CA GLU A 26 -23.61 3.39 17.73
C GLU A 26 -22.77 4.32 16.85
N CYS A 27 -22.82 5.62 17.11
CA CYS A 27 -21.94 6.60 16.50
C CYS A 27 -21.17 7.32 17.61
N VAL A 28 -19.94 6.88 17.87
CA VAL A 28 -19.14 7.32 19.02
C VAL A 28 -17.94 8.16 18.58
N PRO A 29 -17.45 9.10 19.41
CA PRO A 29 -16.16 9.73 19.16
C PRO A 29 -15.04 8.68 19.22
N PHE A 30 -14.00 8.82 18.41
CA PHE A 30 -12.89 7.86 18.35
C PHE A 30 -12.26 7.64 19.73
N GLY A 31 -12.17 8.67 20.55
CA GLY A 31 -11.68 8.59 21.92
C GLY A 31 -12.43 7.59 22.81
N TYR A 32 -13.70 7.28 22.53
CA TYR A 32 -14.49 6.29 23.26
C TYR A 32 -13.87 4.88 23.20
N ILE A 33 -13.21 4.56 22.09
CA ILE A 33 -12.59 3.25 21.87
C ILE A 33 -11.08 3.23 22.17
N ILE A 34 -10.50 4.31 22.72
CA ILE A 34 -9.05 4.42 22.99
C ILE A 34 -8.76 4.23 24.48
N ARG A 35 -7.87 3.28 24.79
CA ARG A 35 -7.29 3.10 26.14
C ARG A 35 -6.07 3.98 26.36
N LYS A 36 -5.17 4.03 25.38
CA LYS A 36 -3.91 4.78 25.46
C LYS A 36 -3.56 5.40 24.12
N SER A 37 -2.95 6.58 24.17
CA SER A 37 -2.41 7.31 23.03
C SER A 37 -0.97 7.71 23.35
N GLN A 38 -0.03 7.47 22.44
CA GLN A 38 1.39 7.75 22.67
C GLN A 38 2.08 8.19 21.38
N TYR A 39 2.84 9.28 21.45
CA TYR A 39 3.75 9.70 20.37
C TYR A 39 4.99 8.82 20.35
N GLY A 40 5.62 8.71 19.18
CA GLY A 40 6.87 7.97 19.02
C GLY A 40 8.11 8.74 19.47
N LEU A 41 9.28 8.18 19.12
CA LEU A 41 10.60 8.72 19.47
C LEU A 41 11.07 9.78 18.46
N SER A 42 11.77 10.80 18.96
CA SER A 42 12.46 11.80 18.13
C SER A 42 13.95 11.54 18.17
N ILE A 43 14.39 10.52 17.43
CA ILE A 43 15.78 10.05 17.40
C ILE A 43 16.26 9.94 15.96
N SER A 44 17.52 10.27 15.73
CA SER A 44 18.17 10.12 14.43
C SER A 44 18.51 8.66 14.14
N SER A 45 18.51 8.28 12.86
CA SER A 45 18.97 6.96 12.44
C SER A 45 20.44 6.75 12.79
N SER A 46 20.81 5.52 13.12
CA SER A 46 22.20 5.11 13.37
C SER A 46 22.50 3.80 12.64
N GLU A 47 23.64 3.73 11.97
CA GLU A 47 24.07 2.55 11.20
C GLU A 47 24.31 1.33 12.10
N ASP A 48 24.80 1.60 13.32
CA ASP A 48 25.05 0.67 14.42
C ASP A 48 23.83 0.47 15.35
N GLY A 49 22.63 0.90 14.92
CA GLY A 49 21.43 0.84 15.74
C GLY A 49 21.00 -0.59 16.09
N ASN A 50 20.41 -0.75 17.28
CA ASN A 50 19.99 -2.05 17.82
C ASN A 50 18.54 -2.42 17.48
N VAL A 51 17.70 -1.46 17.08
CA VAL A 51 16.26 -1.68 16.83
C VAL A 51 15.80 -0.93 15.57
N LEU A 52 14.83 -1.50 14.84
CA LEU A 52 14.19 -0.81 13.72
C LEU A 52 13.25 0.32 14.21
N ILE A 53 13.27 1.46 13.52
CA ILE A 53 12.27 2.52 13.69
C ILE A 53 11.41 2.61 12.43
N ILE A 54 10.09 2.56 12.61
CA ILE A 54 9.16 2.80 11.50
C ILE A 54 8.83 4.28 11.38
N GLY A 55 8.82 4.75 10.13
CA GLY A 55 8.48 6.09 9.71
C GLY A 55 7.23 6.17 8.83
N MET A 56 7.00 7.33 8.22
CA MET A 56 5.79 7.59 7.42
C MET A 56 5.64 6.66 6.22
N SER A 57 6.77 6.31 5.58
CA SER A 57 6.84 5.45 4.40
C SER A 57 6.56 3.97 4.71
N ASN A 58 6.70 3.57 5.98
CA ASN A 58 6.47 2.19 6.41
C ASN A 58 4.98 1.88 6.64
N LEU A 59 4.09 2.88 6.56
CA LEU A 59 2.64 2.68 6.62
C LEU A 59 2.08 2.58 5.21
N GLN A 60 1.74 1.37 4.79
CA GLN A 60 1.30 1.05 3.43
C GLN A 60 0.05 0.18 3.47
N GLU A 61 -1.03 0.62 2.82
CA GLU A 61 -2.26 -0.16 2.64
C GLU A 61 -2.81 -0.79 3.93
N GLY A 62 -2.85 -0.03 5.03
CA GLY A 62 -3.33 -0.54 6.31
C GLY A 62 -2.35 -1.44 7.07
N LYS A 63 -1.16 -1.69 6.53
CA LYS A 63 -0.12 -2.57 7.09
C LYS A 63 1.16 -1.81 7.43
N ILE A 64 1.93 -2.40 8.33
CA ILE A 64 3.29 -1.96 8.65
C ILE A 64 4.25 -2.76 7.76
N VAL A 65 5.00 -2.06 6.91
CA VAL A 65 5.97 -2.64 5.98
C VAL A 65 7.36 -2.20 6.40
N LEU A 66 8.18 -3.16 6.85
CA LEU A 66 9.53 -2.90 7.37
C LEU A 66 10.59 -2.69 6.27
N LYS A 67 10.20 -2.76 5.00
CA LYS A 67 11.09 -2.48 3.88
C LYS A 67 11.65 -1.05 4.05
N ASP A 68 12.97 -0.93 3.94
CA ASP A 68 13.72 0.32 4.07
C ASP A 68 13.55 1.04 5.42
N ALA A 69 13.08 0.33 6.46
CA ALA A 69 13.03 0.87 7.83
C ALA A 69 14.45 1.14 8.34
N GLN A 70 14.64 2.30 8.97
CA GLN A 70 15.95 2.69 9.53
C GLN A 70 16.18 1.99 10.87
N LYS A 71 17.44 1.96 11.31
CA LYS A 71 17.82 1.53 12.65
C LYS A 71 18.09 2.72 13.56
N VAL A 72 17.83 2.54 14.84
CA VAL A 72 18.08 3.51 15.92
C VAL A 72 18.69 2.79 17.11
N ARG A 73 19.35 3.56 17.98
CA ARG A 73 19.90 3.07 19.23
C ARG A 73 19.01 3.51 20.39
N VAL A 74 18.41 2.56 21.09
CA VAL A 74 17.52 2.80 22.24
C VAL A 74 17.94 1.91 23.41
N SER A 75 17.68 2.35 24.64
CA SER A 75 17.84 1.49 25.82
C SER A 75 16.74 0.41 25.89
N ASP A 76 16.92 -0.61 26.72
CA ASP A 76 15.89 -1.64 26.92
C ASP A 76 14.59 -1.06 27.48
N ASP A 77 14.68 -0.07 28.37
CA ASP A 77 13.53 0.65 28.92
C ASP A 77 12.78 1.45 27.85
N GLU A 78 13.52 2.13 26.96
CA GLU A 78 12.94 2.83 25.82
C GLU A 78 12.30 1.85 24.84
N TYR A 79 12.97 0.74 24.54
CA TYR A 79 12.41 -0.30 23.69
C TYR A 79 11.10 -0.85 24.27
N GLU A 80 11.04 -1.23 25.55
CA GLU A 80 9.80 -1.72 26.16
C GLU A 80 8.67 -0.69 26.10
N LYS A 81 9.01 0.59 26.30
CA LYS A 81 8.06 1.69 26.28
C LYS A 81 7.52 2.00 24.89
N PHE A 82 8.31 1.84 23.84
CA PHE A 82 7.98 2.25 22.47
C PHE A 82 7.82 1.10 21.47
N ARG A 83 8.09 -0.15 21.85
CA ARG A 83 7.87 -1.30 20.98
C ARG A 83 6.42 -1.40 20.57
N ILE A 84 6.20 -1.71 19.30
CA ILE A 84 4.87 -1.91 18.74
C ILE A 84 4.36 -3.30 19.13
N LYS A 85 3.21 -3.35 19.79
CA LYS A 85 2.58 -4.60 20.23
C LYS A 85 1.51 -5.01 19.24
N LYS A 86 1.23 -6.31 19.19
CA LYS A 86 0.12 -6.82 18.39
C LYS A 86 -1.17 -6.05 18.69
N TYR A 87 -1.85 -5.62 17.62
CA TYR A 87 -3.07 -4.82 17.61
C TYR A 87 -2.95 -3.35 18.02
N ASP A 88 -1.74 -2.82 18.16
CA ASP A 88 -1.54 -1.39 18.15
C ASP A 88 -1.94 -0.80 16.79
N LEU A 89 -2.67 0.32 16.82
CA LEU A 89 -3.04 1.08 15.65
C LEU A 89 -2.04 2.25 15.51
N ILE A 90 -1.25 2.25 14.44
CA ILE A 90 -0.25 3.28 14.17
C ILE A 90 -0.84 4.28 13.18
N PHE A 91 -0.85 5.54 13.58
CA PHE A 91 -1.49 6.63 12.86
C PHE A 91 -0.44 7.67 12.46
N ASN A 92 -0.41 8.02 11.18
CA ASN A 92 0.43 9.10 10.68
C ASN A 92 -0.24 10.46 10.93
N ARG A 93 0.23 11.17 11.95
CA ARG A 93 -0.32 12.48 12.31
C ARG A 93 0.25 13.62 11.49
N THR A 94 1.43 13.47 10.88
CA THR A 94 2.11 14.58 10.20
C THR A 94 2.63 14.10 8.85
N ASN A 95 2.12 14.66 7.75
CA ASN A 95 2.58 14.35 6.39
C ASN A 95 2.06 15.41 5.40
N SER A 96 2.26 15.25 4.09
CA SER A 96 1.50 16.01 3.09
C SER A 96 -0.01 15.79 3.26
N LEU A 97 -0.84 16.71 2.74
CA LEU A 97 -2.30 16.61 2.83
C LEU A 97 -2.84 15.29 2.26
N ASP A 98 -2.17 14.73 1.25
CA ASP A 98 -2.59 13.48 0.62
C ASP A 98 -2.29 12.23 1.43
N LEU A 99 -1.26 12.29 2.28
CA LEU A 99 -0.74 11.14 2.99
C LEU A 99 -0.94 11.21 4.51
N VAL A 100 -1.44 12.34 5.03
CA VAL A 100 -1.77 12.51 6.44
C VAL A 100 -2.98 11.64 6.80
N GLY A 101 -2.97 11.06 8.00
CA GLY A 101 -4.02 10.16 8.47
C GLY A 101 -3.90 8.71 8.01
N LYS A 102 -2.84 8.36 7.26
CA LYS A 102 -2.50 6.95 6.98
C LYS A 102 -2.46 6.16 8.27
N THR A 103 -3.15 5.02 8.27
CA THR A 103 -3.34 4.20 9.47
C THR A 103 -2.95 2.77 9.17
N ALA A 104 -2.11 2.17 10.01
CA ALA A 104 -1.69 0.79 9.91
C ALA A 104 -2.00 0.02 11.20
N LEU A 105 -2.34 -1.26 11.05
CA LEU A 105 -2.57 -2.17 12.17
C LEU A 105 -1.38 -3.13 12.34
N ALA A 106 -0.85 -3.25 13.55
CA ALA A 106 0.13 -4.27 13.89
C ALA A 106 -0.55 -5.65 14.01
N ILE A 107 -0.22 -6.59 13.13
CA ILE A 107 -0.84 -7.93 13.09
C ILE A 107 -0.03 -9.02 13.82
N GLY A 108 1.12 -8.66 14.39
CA GLY A 108 1.99 -9.50 15.20
C GLY A 108 2.84 -8.63 16.14
N ASP A 109 3.70 -9.27 16.91
CA ASP A 109 4.74 -8.56 17.64
C ASP A 109 5.85 -8.24 16.65
N ILE A 110 6.05 -6.94 16.42
CA ILE A 110 7.01 -6.43 15.47
C ILE A 110 8.13 -5.81 16.30
N GLU A 111 9.35 -6.30 16.15
CA GLU A 111 10.54 -5.81 16.86
C GLU A 111 10.98 -4.46 16.29
N CYS A 112 10.15 -3.44 16.51
CA CYS A 112 10.41 -2.08 16.10
C CYS A 112 9.77 -1.07 17.05
N VAL A 113 10.34 0.13 17.03
CA VAL A 113 9.79 1.34 17.62
C VAL A 113 9.25 2.24 16.50
N PHE A 114 8.64 3.37 16.84
CA PHE A 114 8.03 4.27 15.87
C PHE A 114 8.46 5.72 16.10
N ALA A 115 8.55 6.49 15.01
CA ALA A 115 8.97 7.88 15.03
C ALA A 115 7.90 8.85 15.59
N SER A 116 8.32 10.02 16.07
CA SER A 116 7.51 11.02 16.79
C SER A 116 6.35 11.62 15.99
N TYR A 117 6.45 11.63 14.67
CA TYR A 117 5.37 12.02 13.74
C TYR A 117 4.33 10.91 13.52
N LEU A 118 4.50 9.75 14.17
CA LEU A 118 3.50 8.70 14.29
C LEU A 118 2.91 8.68 15.70
N VAL A 119 1.70 8.17 15.80
CA VAL A 119 0.98 8.00 17.08
C VAL A 119 0.50 6.57 17.17
N ARG A 120 0.81 5.93 18.29
CA ARG A 120 0.21 4.66 18.67
C ARG A 120 -1.10 4.91 19.42
N PHE A 121 -2.16 4.27 18.96
CA PHE A 121 -3.41 4.12 19.69
C PHE A 121 -3.61 2.65 20.11
N THR A 122 -3.76 2.45 21.41
CA THR A 122 -4.15 1.14 21.97
C THR A 122 -5.67 1.14 22.18
N LEU A 123 -6.36 0.22 21.52
CA LEU A 123 -7.83 0.16 21.48
C LEU A 123 -8.42 -0.55 22.71
N SER A 124 -9.63 -0.15 23.12
CA SER A 124 -10.40 -0.89 24.10
C SER A 124 -11.07 -2.11 23.45
N ARG A 125 -10.46 -3.27 23.67
CA ARG A 125 -10.87 -4.54 23.05
C ARG A 125 -12.24 -5.06 23.50
N SER A 126 -12.81 -4.50 24.56
CA SER A 126 -14.15 -4.83 25.01
C SER A 126 -15.24 -4.32 24.07
N CYS A 127 -15.00 -3.22 23.33
CA CYS A 127 -15.98 -2.61 22.44
C CYS A 127 -15.50 -2.45 20.99
N ALA A 128 -14.19 -2.50 20.73
CA ALA A 128 -13.63 -2.28 19.40
C ALA A 128 -12.76 -3.45 18.91
N TYR A 129 -13.11 -3.98 17.73
CA TYR A 129 -12.30 -4.96 17.02
C TYR A 129 -11.28 -4.25 16.11
N PRO A 130 -9.96 -4.45 16.27
CA PRO A 130 -8.95 -3.62 15.60
C PRO A 130 -8.97 -3.70 14.10
N PHE A 131 -9.22 -4.87 13.52
CA PHE A 131 -9.31 -5.01 12.07
C PHE A 131 -10.48 -4.18 11.53
N PHE A 132 -11.64 -4.19 12.20
CA PHE A 132 -12.77 -3.34 11.82
C PHE A 132 -12.38 -1.86 11.86
N VAL A 133 -11.74 -1.42 12.95
CA VAL A 133 -11.28 -0.02 13.09
C VAL A 133 -10.26 0.33 12.01
N ALA A 134 -9.30 -0.55 11.72
CA ALA A 134 -8.29 -0.34 10.68
C ALA A 134 -8.93 -0.23 9.28
N TYR A 135 -9.87 -1.12 8.94
CA TYR A 135 -10.61 -1.02 7.68
C TYR A 135 -11.44 0.25 7.60
N TYR A 136 -12.10 0.65 8.69
CA TYR A 136 -12.87 1.88 8.74
C TYR A 136 -11.99 3.12 8.57
N PHE A 137 -10.77 3.16 9.12
CA PHE A 137 -9.88 4.30 8.93
C PHE A 137 -9.33 4.42 7.50
N ASN A 138 -9.23 3.31 6.78
CA ASN A 138 -8.68 3.25 5.44
C ASN A 138 -9.73 3.34 4.32
N GLN A 139 -11.03 3.44 4.62
CA GLN A 139 -12.03 3.72 3.59
C GLN A 139 -12.06 5.21 3.19
N ASN A 140 -12.47 5.47 1.95
CA ASN A 140 -12.42 6.80 1.34
C ASN A 140 -13.14 7.89 2.15
N ASP A 141 -14.35 7.63 2.66
CA ASP A 141 -15.08 8.63 3.45
C ASP A 141 -14.33 9.01 4.74
N ALA A 142 -13.81 8.02 5.45
CA ALA A 142 -13.03 8.23 6.66
C ALA A 142 -11.76 9.03 6.37
N VAL A 143 -11.03 8.70 5.31
CA VAL A 143 -9.84 9.44 4.86
C VAL A 143 -10.17 10.91 4.57
N LEU A 144 -11.26 11.19 3.87
CA LEU A 144 -11.70 12.56 3.61
C LEU A 144 -12.04 13.31 4.90
N ARG A 145 -12.69 12.63 5.86
CA ARG A 145 -13.04 13.21 7.17
C ARG A 145 -11.81 13.44 8.05
N LEU A 146 -10.79 12.59 7.95
CA LEU A 146 -9.49 12.78 8.60
C LEU A 146 -8.79 14.01 8.03
N LYS A 147 -8.77 14.17 6.69
CA LYS A 147 -8.21 15.35 6.03
C LYS A 147 -8.92 16.64 6.44
N ALA A 148 -10.23 16.60 6.69
CA ALA A 148 -10.98 17.74 7.20
C ALA A 148 -10.61 18.16 8.64
N LEU A 149 -9.94 17.29 9.41
CA LEU A 149 -9.39 17.61 10.73
C LEU A 149 -7.91 18.04 10.68
N ALA A 150 -7.29 18.04 9.49
CA ALA A 150 -5.90 18.39 9.34
C ALA A 150 -5.70 19.91 9.40
N THR A 151 -4.71 20.34 10.18
CA THR A 151 -4.27 21.74 10.24
C THR A 151 -3.04 21.92 9.35
N PRO A 152 -3.01 22.92 8.45
CA PRO A 152 -1.87 23.17 7.58
C PRO A 152 -0.66 23.71 8.35
N GLY A 153 0.52 23.39 7.86
CA GLY A 153 1.82 23.95 8.23
C GLY A 153 2.70 24.10 6.98
N VAL A 154 3.97 24.47 7.15
CA VAL A 154 4.89 24.67 6.00
C VAL A 154 5.15 23.33 5.31
N SER A 155 4.60 23.17 4.10
CA SER A 155 4.70 21.96 3.25
C SER A 155 4.19 20.65 3.90
N GLN A 156 3.50 20.73 5.04
CA GLN A 156 2.98 19.59 5.79
C GLN A 156 1.62 19.91 6.39
N CYS A 157 0.87 18.88 6.75
CA CYS A 157 -0.38 18.93 7.46
C CYS A 157 -0.27 18.07 8.72
N ASN A 158 -0.92 18.49 9.79
CA ASN A 158 -0.93 17.78 11.05
C ASN A 158 -2.35 17.48 11.54
N ILE A 159 -2.61 16.26 12.01
CA ILE A 159 -3.84 15.89 12.71
C ILE A 159 -3.49 15.70 14.19
N ASN A 160 -3.96 16.60 15.04
CA ASN A 160 -3.72 16.51 16.47
C ASN A 160 -4.50 15.32 17.09
N PRO A 161 -3.85 14.39 17.83
CA PRO A 161 -4.51 13.23 18.44
C PRO A 161 -5.65 13.56 19.41
N THR A 162 -5.58 14.67 20.13
CA THR A 162 -6.66 15.13 21.01
C THR A 162 -7.87 15.56 20.19
N THR A 163 -7.64 16.31 19.12
CA THR A 163 -8.71 16.70 18.17
C THR A 163 -9.31 15.48 17.50
N LEU A 164 -8.48 14.55 17.03
CA LEU A 164 -8.92 13.29 16.42
C LEU A 164 -9.82 12.50 17.37
N LYS A 165 -9.37 12.26 18.62
CA LYS A 165 -10.15 11.52 19.62
C LYS A 165 -11.51 12.17 19.92
N LYS A 166 -11.58 13.51 19.95
CA LYS A 166 -12.79 14.25 20.32
C LYS A 166 -13.77 14.43 19.15
N HIS A 167 -13.27 14.70 17.94
CA HIS A 167 -14.09 15.17 16.83
C HIS A 167 -14.27 14.15 15.71
N PHE A 168 -13.38 13.16 15.57
CA PHE A 168 -13.56 12.09 14.60
C PHE A 168 -14.54 11.04 15.15
N HIS A 169 -15.69 10.88 14.51
CA HIS A 169 -16.71 9.92 14.91
C HIS A 169 -16.65 8.66 14.06
N ILE A 170 -16.90 7.51 14.67
CA ILE A 170 -16.92 6.21 14.02
C ILE A 170 -18.28 5.54 14.23
N PRO A 171 -18.82 4.84 13.22
CA PRO A 171 -19.87 3.86 13.43
C PRO A 171 -19.28 2.67 14.18
N LEU A 172 -19.95 2.26 15.25
CA LEU A 172 -19.56 1.14 16.07
C LEU A 172 -20.71 0.11 16.10
N PRO A 173 -20.67 -0.90 15.20
CA PRO A 173 -21.58 -2.04 15.27
C PRO A 173 -21.39 -2.82 16.57
N PRO A 174 -22.32 -3.72 16.94
CA PRO A 174 -22.06 -4.76 17.93
C PRO A 174 -20.79 -5.56 17.61
N LEU A 175 -20.04 -5.95 18.64
CA LEU A 175 -18.74 -6.61 18.47
C LEU A 175 -18.77 -7.88 17.58
N PRO A 176 -19.80 -8.75 17.63
CA PRO A 176 -19.90 -9.88 16.70
C PRO A 176 -19.97 -9.46 15.23
N GLU A 177 -20.69 -8.39 14.93
CA GLU A 177 -20.82 -7.85 13.58
C GLU A 177 -19.50 -7.21 13.12
N GLN A 178 -18.81 -6.46 13.98
CA GLN A 178 -17.47 -5.93 13.67
C GLN A 178 -16.50 -7.05 13.27
N LYS A 179 -16.50 -8.16 14.01
CA LYS A 179 -15.67 -9.34 13.70
C LYS A 179 -16.05 -9.95 12.36
N LYS A 180 -17.35 -10.11 12.08
CA LYS A 180 -17.82 -10.71 10.83
C LYS A 180 -17.46 -9.86 9.61
N ILE A 181 -17.66 -8.54 9.69
CA ILE A 181 -17.25 -7.59 8.64
C ILE A 181 -15.74 -7.71 8.39
N ALA A 182 -14.95 -7.62 9.45
CA ALA A 182 -13.49 -7.70 9.35
C ALA A 182 -13.02 -9.05 8.79
N GLN A 183 -13.64 -10.16 9.17
CA GLN A 183 -13.32 -11.49 8.63
C GLN A 183 -13.52 -11.57 7.11
N ILE A 184 -14.63 -11.03 6.60
CA ILE A 184 -14.93 -11.00 5.17
C ILE A 184 -13.88 -10.15 4.44
N LEU A 185 -13.59 -8.94 4.93
CA LEU A 185 -12.58 -8.06 4.33
C LEU A 185 -11.19 -8.69 4.35
N SER A 186 -10.78 -9.29 5.47
CA SER A 186 -9.50 -9.98 5.57
C SER A 186 -9.39 -11.20 4.67
N ALA A 187 -10.51 -11.86 4.33
CA ALA A 187 -10.49 -12.96 3.36
C ALA A 187 -10.14 -12.45 1.96
N TRP A 188 -10.68 -11.30 1.56
CA TRP A 188 -10.35 -10.66 0.29
C TRP A 188 -8.91 -10.16 0.26
N ASP A 189 -8.40 -9.57 1.35
CA ASP A 189 -6.99 -9.17 1.43
C ASP A 189 -6.05 -10.36 1.23
N ARG A 190 -6.35 -11.51 1.83
CA ARG A 190 -5.58 -12.74 1.63
C ARG A 190 -5.63 -13.24 0.20
N ALA A 191 -6.81 -13.20 -0.43
CA ALA A 191 -6.98 -13.60 -1.83
C ALA A 191 -6.15 -12.69 -2.76
N ILE A 192 -6.19 -11.37 -2.55
CA ILE A 192 -5.40 -10.39 -3.31
C ILE A 192 -3.90 -10.68 -3.16
N GLU A 193 -3.43 -10.90 -1.92
CA GLU A 193 -2.03 -11.21 -1.65
C GLU A 193 -1.56 -12.51 -2.33
N GLN A 194 -2.39 -13.55 -2.29
CA GLN A 194 -2.09 -14.83 -2.95
C GLN A 194 -2.02 -14.70 -4.47
N VAL A 195 -2.93 -13.94 -5.07
CA VAL A 195 -2.90 -13.67 -6.51
C VAL A 195 -1.64 -12.88 -6.89
N GLY A 196 -1.25 -11.87 -6.09
CA GLY A 196 0.00 -11.14 -6.29
C GLY A 196 1.22 -12.06 -6.30
N LYS A 197 1.34 -12.95 -5.29
CA LYS A 197 2.42 -13.96 -5.23
C LYS A 197 2.43 -14.90 -6.43
N LEU A 198 1.26 -15.28 -6.94
CA LEU A 198 1.14 -16.12 -8.12
C LEU A 198 1.59 -15.38 -9.39
N ILE A 199 1.23 -14.11 -9.53
CA ILE A 199 1.69 -13.26 -10.65
C ILE A 199 3.23 -13.19 -10.64
N ASP A 200 3.84 -12.89 -9.50
CA ASP A 200 5.30 -12.82 -9.36
C ASP A 200 5.99 -14.16 -9.69
N ALA A 201 5.40 -15.27 -9.26
CA ALA A 201 5.90 -16.61 -9.59
C ALA A 201 5.83 -16.90 -11.09
N LYS A 202 4.70 -16.57 -11.73
CA LYS A 202 4.52 -16.78 -13.18
C LYS A 202 5.42 -15.88 -14.01
N GLN A 203 5.66 -14.64 -13.59
CA GLN A 203 6.61 -13.74 -14.25
C GLN A 203 8.05 -14.27 -14.17
N ARG A 204 8.49 -14.74 -12.99
CA ARG A 204 9.81 -15.38 -12.84
C ARG A 204 9.96 -16.62 -13.70
N LEU A 205 8.94 -17.48 -13.71
CA LEU A 205 8.94 -18.68 -14.55
C LEU A 205 9.00 -18.32 -16.04
N LYS A 206 8.19 -17.36 -16.50
CA LYS A 206 8.24 -16.87 -17.88
C LYS A 206 9.65 -16.40 -18.26
N LYS A 207 10.30 -15.59 -17.41
CA LYS A 207 11.67 -15.11 -17.65
C LYS A 207 12.67 -16.27 -17.75
N GLY A 208 12.57 -17.25 -16.86
CA GLY A 208 13.41 -18.45 -16.89
C GLY A 208 13.21 -19.27 -18.16
N LEU A 209 11.94 -19.53 -18.54
CA LEU A 209 11.60 -20.26 -19.76
C LEU A 209 12.10 -19.53 -21.02
N MET A 210 11.96 -18.21 -21.08
CA MET A 210 12.53 -17.42 -22.19
C MET A 210 14.03 -17.63 -22.32
N GLN A 211 14.76 -17.59 -21.20
CA GLN A 211 16.22 -17.83 -21.21
C GLN A 211 16.56 -19.25 -21.67
N GLN A 212 15.74 -20.26 -21.36
CA GLN A 212 16.00 -21.64 -21.77
C GLN A 212 15.62 -21.90 -23.23
N PHE A 213 14.42 -21.49 -23.65
CA PHE A 213 13.91 -21.75 -25.00
C PHE A 213 14.59 -20.88 -26.07
N LEU A 214 14.79 -19.58 -25.82
CA LEU A 214 15.37 -18.67 -26.81
C LEU A 214 16.89 -18.83 -26.96
N THR A 215 17.52 -19.67 -26.14
CA THR A 215 18.92 -20.08 -26.30
C THR A 215 19.07 -21.56 -26.64
N GLY A 216 17.95 -22.26 -26.85
CA GLY A 216 17.92 -23.69 -27.18
C GLY A 216 18.47 -24.63 -26.11
N ARG A 217 18.64 -24.16 -24.86
CA ARG A 217 18.97 -24.99 -23.69
C ARG A 217 17.81 -25.89 -23.26
N MET A 218 16.59 -25.54 -23.68
CA MET A 218 15.42 -26.40 -23.65
C MET A 218 14.80 -26.41 -25.05
N ARG A 219 14.45 -27.59 -25.56
CA ARG A 219 13.82 -27.78 -26.87
C ARG A 219 12.80 -28.90 -26.81
N PHE A 220 11.85 -28.87 -27.73
CA PHE A 220 10.96 -30.01 -27.94
C PHE A 220 11.70 -31.11 -28.73
N PRO A 221 11.45 -32.40 -28.44
CA PRO A 221 12.18 -33.51 -29.06
C PRO A 221 12.17 -33.50 -30.59
N GLU A 222 11.07 -33.06 -31.20
CA GLU A 222 10.90 -32.97 -32.66
C GLU A 222 11.81 -31.93 -33.34
N PHE A 223 12.42 -31.02 -32.57
CA PHE A 223 13.38 -30.02 -33.08
C PHE A 223 14.82 -30.35 -32.70
N GLY A 224 15.10 -31.54 -32.17
CA GLY A 224 16.45 -31.99 -31.84
C GLY A 224 16.87 -31.75 -30.38
N LYS A 225 18.15 -32.01 -30.09
CA LYS A 225 18.67 -32.02 -28.72
C LYS A 225 18.94 -30.60 -28.20
N PRO A 226 18.82 -30.36 -26.88
CA PRO A 226 19.21 -29.08 -26.28
C PRO A 226 20.74 -28.88 -26.27
N VAL A 227 21.16 -27.63 -26.37
CA VAL A 227 22.59 -27.24 -26.26
C VAL A 227 22.97 -26.94 -24.81
N ARG A 228 24.23 -27.17 -24.44
CA ARG A 228 24.72 -26.97 -23.06
C ARG A 228 25.89 -25.99 -22.98
N GLY A 229 26.65 -25.82 -24.05
CA GLY A 229 27.77 -24.89 -24.10
C GLY A 229 27.32 -23.44 -24.22
N LYS A 230 28.14 -22.53 -23.69
CA LYS A 230 27.92 -21.09 -23.83
C LYS A 230 28.33 -20.68 -25.25
N GLY A 231 27.39 -20.12 -26.02
CA GLY A 231 27.62 -19.72 -27.41
C GLY A 231 27.36 -20.82 -28.44
N GLU A 232 26.99 -22.03 -28.01
CA GLU A 232 26.53 -23.08 -28.92
C GLU A 232 25.16 -22.73 -29.49
N LEU A 233 25.02 -22.85 -30.81
CA LEU A 233 23.74 -22.74 -31.48
C LEU A 233 23.12 -24.14 -31.67
N PRO A 234 21.81 -24.28 -31.46
CA PRO A 234 21.14 -25.55 -31.70
C PRO A 234 21.16 -25.96 -33.17
N GLU A 235 21.00 -27.26 -33.43
CA GLU A 235 20.86 -27.76 -34.80
C GLU A 235 19.73 -27.03 -35.54
N GLY A 236 20.03 -26.61 -36.78
CA GLY A 236 19.16 -25.82 -37.65
C GLY A 236 19.18 -24.31 -37.39
N TRP A 237 19.85 -23.83 -36.33
CA TRP A 237 19.97 -22.41 -36.04
C TRP A 237 21.23 -21.84 -36.70
N ARG A 238 21.15 -20.58 -37.12
CA ARG A 238 22.29 -19.82 -37.65
C ARG A 238 22.27 -18.40 -37.08
N GLU A 239 23.46 -17.85 -36.88
CA GLU A 239 23.60 -16.44 -36.57
C GLU A 239 23.39 -15.62 -37.85
N VAL A 240 22.61 -14.53 -37.73
CA VAL A 240 22.31 -13.61 -38.84
C VAL A 240 22.44 -12.19 -38.34
N GLN A 241 22.83 -11.26 -39.20
CA GLN A 241 22.84 -9.85 -38.84
C GLN A 241 21.43 -9.29 -38.97
N LEU A 242 21.07 -8.32 -38.12
CA LEU A 242 19.74 -7.71 -38.14
C LEU A 242 19.38 -7.13 -39.52
N LYS A 243 20.36 -6.56 -40.24
CA LYS A 243 20.18 -6.01 -41.60
C LYS A 243 19.74 -7.05 -42.63
N ASP A 244 20.04 -8.33 -42.38
CA ASP A 244 19.73 -9.43 -43.31
C ASP A 244 18.30 -9.94 -43.11
N VAL A 245 17.65 -9.61 -41.98
CA VAL A 245 16.32 -10.11 -41.60
C VAL A 245 15.31 -9.00 -41.30
N ALA A 246 15.72 -7.73 -41.32
CA ALA A 246 14.86 -6.59 -41.05
C ALA A 246 15.23 -5.38 -41.92
N ALA A 247 14.20 -4.72 -42.47
CA ALA A 247 14.36 -3.40 -43.06
C ALA A 247 14.55 -2.36 -41.95
N ILE A 248 15.70 -1.70 -41.93
CA ILE A 248 16.02 -0.67 -40.94
C ILE A 248 15.60 0.68 -41.49
N LEU A 249 14.55 1.26 -40.92
CA LEU A 249 14.02 2.57 -41.29
C LEU A 249 14.34 3.59 -40.21
N PHE A 250 14.88 4.73 -40.62
CA PHE A 250 15.15 5.86 -39.73
C PHE A 250 14.02 6.89 -39.84
N SER A 251 13.44 7.26 -38.71
CA SER A 251 12.45 8.34 -38.66
C SER A 251 13.16 9.68 -38.51
N GLY A 252 13.11 10.51 -39.57
CA GLY A 252 13.57 11.90 -39.54
C GLY A 252 12.51 12.89 -39.03
N VAL A 253 11.43 12.40 -38.40
CA VAL A 253 10.30 13.23 -37.98
C VAL A 253 10.71 14.15 -36.83
N ASP A 254 10.67 15.46 -37.06
CA ASP A 254 10.81 16.44 -35.99
C ASP A 254 9.55 16.45 -35.10
N LYS A 255 9.69 16.84 -33.83
CA LYS A 255 8.56 16.85 -32.87
C LYS A 255 7.64 18.07 -33.07
N LYS A 256 7.73 18.82 -34.18
CA LYS A 256 6.95 20.05 -34.39
C LYS A 256 5.65 19.71 -35.09
N SER A 257 4.55 20.26 -34.60
CA SER A 257 3.22 20.11 -35.21
C SER A 257 2.84 21.40 -35.94
N ARG A 258 2.37 21.29 -37.19
CA ARG A 258 1.81 22.42 -37.95
C ARG A 258 0.29 22.26 -38.11
N PRO A 259 -0.50 23.36 -38.18
CA PRO A 259 -1.97 23.29 -38.20
C PRO A 259 -2.57 22.46 -39.33
N VAL A 260 -1.88 22.36 -40.47
CA VAL A 260 -2.34 21.66 -41.69
C VAL A 260 -1.94 20.18 -41.71
N GLN A 261 -1.18 19.70 -40.72
CA GLN A 261 -0.70 18.33 -40.67
C GLN A 261 -1.70 17.39 -39.99
N LYS A 262 -1.72 16.14 -40.45
CA LYS A 262 -2.50 15.07 -39.82
C LYS A 262 -1.98 14.83 -38.41
N LYS A 263 -2.87 14.90 -37.42
CA LYS A 263 -2.55 14.51 -36.03
C LYS A 263 -2.26 13.01 -35.98
N VAL A 264 -1.09 12.65 -35.44
CA VAL A 264 -0.66 11.27 -35.24
C VAL A 264 -0.11 11.10 -33.82
N ARG A 265 -0.10 9.87 -33.30
CA ARG A 265 0.58 9.54 -32.04
C ARG A 265 2.05 9.26 -32.34
N LEU A 266 2.95 9.94 -31.64
CA LEU A 266 4.38 9.67 -31.71
C LEU A 266 4.72 8.54 -30.72
N CYS A 267 5.32 7.46 -31.21
CA CYS A 267 5.94 6.44 -30.36
C CYS A 267 7.29 6.98 -29.84
N ASN A 268 7.38 7.22 -28.53
CA ASN A 268 8.59 7.71 -27.87
C ASN A 268 9.52 6.54 -27.50
N TYR A 269 10.84 6.79 -27.43
CA TYR A 269 11.80 5.83 -26.91
C TYR A 269 11.42 5.28 -25.52
N MET A 270 10.80 6.08 -24.64
CA MET A 270 10.33 5.62 -23.33
C MET A 270 9.14 4.65 -23.43
N ASP A 271 8.32 4.76 -24.47
CA ASP A 271 7.24 3.80 -24.71
C ASP A 271 7.83 2.45 -25.10
N VAL A 272 8.90 2.44 -25.91
CA VAL A 272 9.64 1.23 -26.28
C VAL A 272 10.41 0.66 -25.08
N TYR A 273 11.08 1.51 -24.31
CA TYR A 273 11.96 1.08 -23.21
C TYR A 273 11.20 0.42 -22.07
N ASN A 274 10.01 0.94 -21.73
CA ASN A 274 9.25 0.49 -20.56
C ASN A 274 8.25 -0.64 -20.87
N ASN A 275 8.00 -0.97 -22.14
CA ASN A 275 6.95 -1.90 -22.51
C ASN A 275 7.46 -3.05 -23.37
N ASN A 276 6.88 -4.24 -23.16
CA ASN A 276 7.15 -5.41 -24.02
C ASN A 276 6.43 -5.31 -25.38
N TYR A 277 5.37 -4.50 -25.47
CA TYR A 277 4.54 -4.31 -26.66
C TYR A 277 4.06 -2.86 -26.73
N ILE A 278 3.87 -2.35 -27.94
CA ILE A 278 3.34 -1.02 -28.21
C ILE A 278 2.03 -1.21 -28.99
N THR A 279 0.96 -0.53 -28.56
CA THR A 279 -0.40 -0.67 -29.13
C THR A 279 -0.93 0.66 -29.62
#